data_AF-A0A3C1ZUB6-F1
#
_entry.id   AF-A0A3C1ZUB6-F1
#
_cell.length_a   1.000
_cell.length_b   1.000
_cell.length_c   1.000
_cell.angle_alpha   90.00
_cell.angle_beta   90.00
_cell.angle_gamma   90.00
#
_symmetry.space_group_name_H-M   'P 1'
#
loop_
_entity.id
_entity.type
_entity.pdbx_description
1 polymer ?
#
loop_
_entity_poly.entity_id
_entity_poly.type
_entity_poly.pdbx_seq_one_letter_code
_entity_poly.pdbx_strand_id
1 'polypeptide(L)'
;METSKGTSINAEPNTSEFSGEVKSIFQRERKRLLAFIRRRVPDEEEAEDLLQDVFYQLLDTLQRMVPIRQVLPWLFQVSRNKIADRYRKSEARPATESLEADEEAR
;
A
#
# COMPACT_ATOMS: atom_id res chain seq x y z
N MET A 1 8.58 -9.72 27.97
CA MET A 1 9.08 -8.56 27.21
C MET A 1 10.02 -9.09 26.14
N GLU A 2 9.47 -9.51 25.00
CA GLU A 2 10.27 -9.90 23.84
C GLU A 2 10.11 -8.79 22.80
N THR A 3 11.17 -8.02 22.61
CA THR A 3 11.26 -7.06 21.53
C THR A 3 11.20 -7.85 20.23
N SER A 4 10.07 -7.76 19.51
CA SER A 4 9.91 -8.29 18.16
C SER A 4 11.03 -7.77 17.27
N LYS A 5 12.04 -8.62 17.07
CA LYS A 5 13.09 -8.43 16.07
C LYS A 5 12.39 -8.38 14.71
N GLY A 6 12.69 -7.34 13.94
CA GLY A 6 12.09 -7.13 12.63
C GLY A 6 12.24 -8.38 11.77
N THR A 7 11.11 -8.94 11.33
CA THR A 7 11.05 -9.98 10.30
C THR A 7 11.91 -9.51 9.13
N SER A 8 13.05 -10.17 8.97
CA SER A 8 13.99 -9.99 7.86
C SER A 8 13.83 -11.24 7.00
N ILE A 9 13.41 -11.06 5.76
CA ILE A 9 13.12 -12.16 4.83
C ILE A 9 14.29 -12.32 3.87
N ASN A 10 15.07 -13.39 4.08
CA ASN A 10 16.21 -13.78 3.25
C ASN A 10 15.74 -14.70 2.12
N ALA A 11 16.33 -14.50 0.94
CA ALA A 11 15.79 -14.83 -0.38
C ALA A 11 15.94 -16.29 -0.86
N GLU A 12 15.69 -17.30 -0.02
CA GLU A 12 15.63 -18.70 -0.47
C GLU A 12 14.22 -19.27 -0.25
N PRO A 13 13.34 -19.25 -1.28
CA PRO A 13 11.98 -19.74 -1.11
C PRO A 13 11.88 -21.26 -1.35
N ASN A 14 11.69 -22.03 -0.28
CA ASN A 14 10.76 -23.15 -0.37
C ASN A 14 9.34 -22.56 -0.48
N THR A 15 8.65 -22.81 -1.60
CA THR A 15 7.36 -22.20 -1.97
C THR A 15 6.28 -22.23 -0.87
N SER A 16 6.32 -23.22 0.02
CA SER A 16 5.37 -23.37 1.15
C SER A 16 5.65 -22.42 2.32
N GLU A 17 6.92 -22.25 2.70
CA GLU A 17 7.33 -21.44 3.86
C GLU A 17 7.11 -19.94 3.59
N PHE A 18 7.36 -19.53 2.34
CA PHE A 18 7.15 -18.18 1.84
C PHE A 18 5.70 -17.68 2.00
N SER A 19 4.73 -18.53 1.63
CA SER A 19 3.30 -18.22 1.75
C SER A 19 2.87 -18.05 3.21
N GLY A 20 3.43 -18.88 4.10
CA GLY A 20 3.16 -18.81 5.54
C GLY A 20 3.66 -17.51 6.19
N GLU A 21 4.85 -17.05 5.80
CA GLU A 21 5.45 -15.84 6.37
C GLU A 21 4.71 -14.56 5.94
N VAL A 22 4.38 -14.43 4.65
CA VAL A 22 3.60 -13.31 4.12
C VAL A 22 2.24 -13.24 4.80
N LYS A 23 1.58 -14.39 4.98
CA LYS A 23 0.30 -14.48 5.71
C LYS A 23 0.43 -14.00 7.16
N SER A 24 1.49 -14.38 7.86
CA SER A 24 1.74 -13.94 9.24
C SER A 24 1.96 -12.43 9.33
N ILE A 25 2.75 -11.85 8.42
CA ILE A 25 2.97 -10.40 8.33
C ILE A 25 1.65 -9.68 8.08
N PHE A 26 0.84 -10.16 7.12
CA PHE A 26 -0.46 -9.58 6.80
C PHE A 26 -1.37 -9.56 8.04
N GLN A 27 -1.55 -10.71 8.70
CA GLN A 27 -2.41 -10.81 9.88
C GLN A 27 -1.99 -9.87 11.01
N ARG A 28 -0.67 -9.69 11.21
CA ARG A 28 -0.14 -8.85 12.28
C ARG A 28 -0.22 -7.36 11.96
N GLU A 29 0.12 -6.95 10.74
CA GLU A 29 0.34 -5.54 10.43
C GLU A 29 -0.85 -4.86 9.75
N ARG A 30 -1.79 -5.61 9.15
CA ARG A 30 -2.93 -5.07 8.38
C ARG A 30 -3.65 -3.96 9.12
N LYS A 31 -4.09 -4.21 10.36
CA LYS A 31 -4.89 -3.25 11.15
C LYS A 31 -4.12 -1.95 11.43
N ARG A 32 -2.82 -2.08 11.75
CA ARG A 32 -1.97 -0.92 12.08
C ARG A 32 -1.67 -0.09 10.83
N LEU A 33 -1.44 -0.74 9.71
CA LEU A 33 -1.16 -0.09 8.44
C LEU A 33 -2.40 0.61 7.88
N LEU A 34 -3.57 -0.06 7.94
CA LEU A 34 -4.84 0.55 7.54
C LEU A 34 -5.16 1.78 8.38
N ALA A 35 -4.98 1.72 9.71
CA ALA A 35 -5.18 2.88 10.58
C ALA A 35 -4.22 4.04 10.23
N PHE A 36 -3.00 3.75 9.79
CA PHE A 36 -2.05 4.76 9.32
C PHE A 36 -2.47 5.39 8.00
N ILE A 37 -3.01 4.60 7.07
CA ILE A 37 -3.50 5.06 5.76
C ILE A 37 -4.77 5.91 5.96
N ARG A 38 -5.76 5.45 6.74
CA ARG A 38 -7.02 6.17 7.02
C ARG A 38 -6.84 7.54 7.67
N ARG A 39 -5.74 7.74 8.42
CA ARG A 39 -5.38 9.06 8.96
C ARG A 39 -4.97 10.08 7.89
N ARG A 40 -4.69 9.63 6.68
CA ARG A 40 -4.25 10.45 5.55
C ARG A 40 -5.25 10.43 4.40
N VAL A 41 -5.91 9.30 4.18
CA VAL A 41 -6.92 9.11 3.14
C VAL A 41 -8.27 8.91 3.83
N PRO A 42 -9.16 9.92 3.85
CA PRO A 42 -10.41 9.86 4.59
C PRO A 42 -11.41 8.87 4.02
N ASP A 43 -11.38 8.67 2.70
CA ASP A 43 -12.23 7.70 2.02
C ASP A 43 -11.82 6.26 2.40
N GLU A 44 -12.81 5.47 2.80
CA GLU A 44 -12.59 4.14 3.36
C GLU A 44 -12.26 3.10 2.29
N GLU A 45 -12.93 3.16 1.14
CA GLU A 45 -12.67 2.25 0.03
C GLU A 45 -11.27 2.49 -0.53
N GLU A 46 -10.90 3.75 -0.73
CA GLU A 46 -9.57 4.13 -1.21
C GLU A 46 -8.45 3.76 -0.23
N ALA A 47 -8.72 3.84 1.08
CA ALA A 47 -7.76 3.43 2.09
C ALA A 47 -7.54 1.91 2.09
N GLU A 48 -8.61 1.13 1.91
CA GLU A 48 -8.55 -0.33 1.76
C GLU A 48 -7.87 -0.74 0.43
N ASP A 49 -8.14 -0.03 -0.67
CA ASP A 49 -7.47 -0.25 -1.95
C ASP A 49 -5.97 0.02 -1.84
N LEU A 50 -5.56 1.14 -1.25
CA LEU A 50 -4.15 1.44 -1.01
C LEU A 50 -3.49 0.39 -0.11
N LEU A 51 -4.20 -0.13 0.89
CA LEU A 51 -3.70 -1.19 1.74
C LEU A 51 -3.44 -2.47 0.92
N GLN A 52 -4.41 -2.88 0.09
CA GLN A 52 -4.27 -4.02 -0.81
C GLN A 52 -3.05 -3.85 -1.73
N ASP A 53 -2.93 -2.68 -2.34
CA ASP A 53 -1.82 -2.29 -3.22
C ASP A 53 -0.44 -2.41 -2.56
N VAL A 54 -0.34 -2.04 -1.28
CA VAL A 54 0.92 -2.14 -0.52
C VAL A 54 1.29 -3.60 -0.28
N PHE A 55 0.32 -4.45 0.08
CA PHE A 55 0.58 -5.88 0.28
C PHE A 55 0.81 -6.63 -1.03
N TYR A 56 0.18 -6.22 -2.13
CA TYR A 56 0.50 -6.71 -3.46
C TYR A 56 1.96 -6.40 -3.81
N GLN A 57 2.41 -5.16 -3.57
CA GLN A 57 3.80 -4.78 -3.82
C GLN A 57 4.78 -5.54 -2.91
N LEU A 58 4.39 -5.88 -1.68
CA LEU A 58 5.20 -6.76 -0.81
C LEU A 58 5.40 -8.11 -1.49
N LEU A 59 4.32 -8.74 -1.94
CA LEU A 59 4.36 -10.04 -2.58
C LEU A 59 5.20 -10.02 -3.87
N ASP A 60 4.99 -9.02 -4.74
CA ASP A 60 5.75 -8.86 -6.00
C ASP A 60 7.25 -8.64 -5.72
N THR A 61 7.60 -7.77 -4.77
CA THR A 61 9.00 -7.51 -4.38
C THR A 61 9.70 -8.79 -3.93
N LEU A 62 8.97 -9.61 -3.18
CA LEU A 62 9.49 -10.86 -2.66
C LEU A 62 9.55 -11.98 -3.69
N GLN A 63 8.59 -12.06 -4.61
CA GLN A 63 8.65 -12.95 -5.76
C GLN A 63 9.83 -12.63 -6.68
N ARG A 64 10.20 -11.35 -6.79
CA ARG A 64 11.38 -10.88 -7.53
C ARG A 64 12.70 -11.12 -6.78
N MET A 65 12.68 -11.77 -5.62
CA MET A 65 13.85 -12.04 -4.78
C MET A 65 14.61 -10.77 -4.36
N VAL A 66 13.92 -9.62 -4.29
CA VAL A 66 14.54 -8.38 -3.82
C VAL A 66 14.59 -8.41 -2.30
N PRO A 67 15.79 -8.34 -1.68
CA PRO A 67 15.91 -8.48 -0.24
C PRO A 67 15.28 -7.30 0.50
N ILE A 68 14.38 -7.59 1.44
CA ILE A 68 13.77 -6.60 2.33
C ILE A 68 14.40 -6.74 3.71
N ARG A 69 15.27 -5.78 4.06
CA ARG A 69 15.99 -5.78 5.34
C ARG A 69 15.06 -5.75 6.56
N GLN A 70 13.97 -4.98 6.49
CA GLN A 70 12.93 -4.94 7.52
C GLN A 70 11.58 -4.67 6.87
N VAL A 71 10.65 -5.63 6.98
CA VAL A 71 9.36 -5.55 6.29
C VAL A 71 8.51 -4.36 6.77
N LEU A 72 8.51 -4.11 8.08
CA LEU A 72 7.60 -3.12 8.65
C LEU A 72 7.94 -1.68 8.22
N PRO A 73 9.19 -1.18 8.38
CA PRO A 73 9.57 0.12 7.81
C PRO A 73 9.32 0.20 6.30
N TRP A 74 9.58 -0.89 5.57
CA TRP A 74 9.35 -0.95 4.13
C TRP A 74 7.87 -0.76 3.77
N LEU A 75 6.95 -1.44 4.47
CA LEU A 75 5.50 -1.28 4.28
C LEU A 75 5.07 0.17 4.48
N PHE A 76 5.50 0.80 5.58
CA PHE A 76 5.18 2.21 5.84
C PHE A 76 5.81 3.17 4.81
N GLN A 77 6.97 2.83 4.25
CA GLN A 77 7.58 3.63 3.18
C GLN A 77 6.77 3.53 1.89
N VAL A 78 6.39 2.31 1.48
CA VAL A 78 5.56 2.08 0.29
C VAL A 78 4.21 2.77 0.44
N SER A 79 3.55 2.66 1.61
CA SER A 79 2.29 3.35 1.86
C SER A 79 2.42 4.87 1.72
N ARG A 80 3.49 5.48 2.25
CA ARG A 80 3.73 6.93 2.10
C ARG A 80 3.91 7.33 0.64
N ASN A 81 4.66 6.54 -0.13
CA ASN A 81 4.89 6.82 -1.54
C ASN A 81 3.58 6.77 -2.34
N LYS A 82 2.78 5.72 -2.16
CA LYS A 82 1.48 5.58 -2.84
C LYS A 82 0.50 6.71 -2.48
N ILE A 83 0.44 7.10 -1.21
CA ILE A 83 -0.38 8.24 -0.78
C ILE A 83 0.11 9.54 -1.44
N ALA A 84 1.42 9.78 -1.47
CA ALA A 84 1.98 10.97 -2.11
C ALA A 84 1.69 11.00 -3.61
N ASP A 85 1.87 9.87 -4.31
CA ASP A 85 1.59 9.75 -5.75
C ASP A 85 0.12 10.01 -6.06
N ARG A 86 -0.79 9.54 -5.20
CA ARG A 86 -2.23 9.82 -5.30
C ARG A 86 -2.51 11.32 -5.25
N TYR A 87 -2.00 12.02 -4.23
CA TYR A 87 -2.21 13.47 -4.12
C TYR A 87 -1.58 14.23 -5.29
N ARG A 88 -0.37 13.85 -5.73
CA ARG A 88 0.24 14.46 -6.93
C ARG A 88 -0.63 14.28 -8.18
N LYS A 89 -1.23 13.11 -8.38
CA LYS A 89 -2.13 12.85 -9.53
C LYS A 89 -3.44 13.62 -9.44
N SER A 90 -3.96 13.85 -8.22
CA SER A 90 -5.14 14.68 -8.00
C SER A 90 -4.86 16.14 -8.35
N GLU A 91 -3.73 16.68 -7.89
CA GLU A 91 -3.30 18.06 -8.18
C GLU A 91 -2.92 18.27 -9.66
N ALA A 92 -2.40 17.24 -10.32
CA ALA A 92 -2.03 17.29 -11.74
C ALA A 92 -3.22 17.19 -12.71
N ARG A 93 -4.45 16.94 -12.21
CA ARG A 93 -5.68 17.11 -12.99
C ARG A 93 -6.20 18.54 -12.75
N PRO A 94 -5.93 19.50 -13.65
CA PRO A 94 -6.62 20.78 -13.57
C PRO A 94 -8.13 20.54 -13.68
N ALA A 95 -8.92 21.28 -12.90
CA ALA A 95 -10.37 21.28 -12.89
C ALA A 95 -10.95 21.75 -14.24
N THR A 96 -10.84 20.91 -15.27
CA THR A 96 -11.41 21.13 -16.61
C THR A 96 -12.49 20.09 -16.88
N GLU A 97 -13.42 19.94 -15.95
CA GLU A 97 -14.76 19.39 -16.19
C GLU A 97 -15.77 20.39 -15.62
N SER A 98 -15.68 21.61 -16.11
CA SER A 98 -16.81 22.52 -16.15
C SER A 98 -16.68 23.22 -17.48
N LEU A 99 -17.53 22.84 -18.43
CA LEU A 99 -18.08 23.63 -19.52
C LEU A 99 -18.79 22.67 -20.49
N GLU A 100 -20.01 23.08 -20.89
CA GLU A 100 -20.81 22.57 -22.01
C GLU A 100 -21.77 21.40 -21.75
N ALA A 101 -22.98 21.72 -21.27
CA ALA A 101 -24.21 21.42 -22.00
C ALA A 101 -25.40 22.20 -21.41
N ASP A 102 -25.38 23.54 -21.54
CA ASP A 102 -26.51 24.41 -21.19
C ASP A 102 -26.95 25.29 -22.38
N GLU A 103 -26.71 24.86 -23.61
CA GLU A 103 -27.12 25.62 -24.79
C GLU A 103 -27.68 24.71 -25.89
N GLU A 104 -28.94 24.32 -25.75
CA GLU A 104 -29.84 24.13 -26.89
C GLU A 104 -31.30 24.35 -26.47
N ALA A 105 -31.59 25.60 -26.07
CA ALA A 105 -32.92 26.16 -26.19
C ALA A 105 -32.97 27.01 -27.48
N ARG A 106 -33.38 26.39 -28.58
CA ARG A 106 -33.97 27.13 -29.71
C ARG A 106 -35.00 26.32 -30.47
#